data_AF-A0AAJ0FC76-F1
#
_entry.id   AF-A0AAJ0FC76-F1
#
_cell.length_a   1.000
_cell.length_b   1.000
_cell.length_c   1.000
_cell.angle_alpha   90.00
_cell.angle_beta   90.00
_cell.angle_gamma   90.00
#
_symmetry.space_group_name_H-M   'P 1'
#
loop_
_entity.id
_entity.type
_entity.pdbx_description
1 polymer ?
#
loop_
_entity_poly.entity_id
_entity_poly.type
_entity_poly.pdbx_seq_one_letter_code
_entity_poly.pdbx_strand_id
1 'polypeptide(L)'
;MGRRIDCYIDIASFYSYLAFLEIQRNRDLLSSHSVHVEFHPVLLGGINVGSGNKPPWTNPVKAAYLVFDAQRATARFPNLVI
;
A
#
# COMPACT_ATOMS: atom_id res chain seq x y z
N MET A 1 16.47 20.58 4.30
CA MET A 1 15.01 20.81 4.15
C MET A 1 14.47 19.69 3.28
N GLY A 2 13.60 18.81 3.78
CA GLY A 2 13.05 17.71 2.96
C GLY A 2 12.82 16.40 3.71
N ARG A 3 11.80 16.35 4.58
CA ARG A 3 11.33 15.10 5.19
C ARG A 3 9.85 14.97 4.91
N ARG A 4 9.52 14.62 3.66
CA ARG A 4 8.14 14.39 3.21
C ARG A 4 8.01 13.03 2.56
N ILE A 5 6.93 12.32 2.86
CA ILE A 5 6.50 11.10 2.19
C ILE A 5 5.25 11.44 1.40
N ASP A 6 5.35 11.40 0.07
CA ASP A 6 4.19 11.48 -0.83
C ASP A 6 3.65 10.07 -1.07
N CYS A 7 2.51 9.75 -0.44
CA CYS A 7 1.93 8.42 -0.41
C CYS A 7 0.74 8.34 -1.38
N TYR A 8 0.97 7.84 -2.58
CA TYR A 8 -0.07 7.58 -3.58
C TYR A 8 -0.81 6.28 -3.25
N ILE A 9 -2.11 6.37 -2.98
CA ILE A 9 -2.91 5.24 -2.50
C ILE A 9 -4.21 5.09 -3.30
N ASP A 10 -4.60 3.84 -3.54
CA ASP A 10 -5.92 3.49 -4.07
C ASP A 10 -6.61 2.55 -3.07
N ILE A 11 -7.89 2.81 -2.78
CA ILE A 11 -8.72 1.99 -1.88
C ILE A 11 -8.92 0.56 -2.41
N ALA A 12 -8.83 0.34 -3.72
CA ALA A 12 -8.92 -0.98 -4.34
C ALA A 12 -7.61 -1.78 -4.22
N SER A 13 -6.53 -1.14 -3.77
CA SER A 13 -5.23 -1.79 -3.59
C SER A 13 -5.06 -2.26 -2.15
N PHE A 14 -5.14 -3.57 -1.95
CA PHE A 14 -4.85 -4.23 -0.68
C PHE A 14 -3.52 -3.78 -0.05
N TYR A 15 -2.46 -3.68 -0.86
CA TYR A 15 -1.15 -3.27 -0.36
C TYR A 15 -1.08 -1.77 -0.03
N SER A 16 -1.85 -0.93 -0.72
CA SER A 16 -2.00 0.49 -0.35
C SER A 16 -2.68 0.64 1.01
N TYR A 17 -3.67 -0.20 1.31
CA TYR A 17 -4.31 -0.22 2.62
C TYR A 17 -3.35 -0.66 3.73
N LEU A 18 -2.55 -1.72 3.51
CA LEU A 18 -1.54 -2.13 4.50
C LEU A 18 -0.49 -1.04 4.74
N ALA A 19 -0.04 -0.36 3.68
CA ALA A 19 0.89 0.77 3.81
C ALA A 19 0.27 1.94 4.60
N PHE A 20 -1.01 2.25 4.35
CA PHE A 20 -1.75 3.23 5.12
C PHE A 20 -1.78 2.86 6.61
N LEU A 21 -2.12 1.61 6.96
CA LEU A 21 -2.12 1.15 8.35
C LEU A 21 -0.75 1.28 9.01
N GLU A 22 0.32 0.93 8.30
CA GLU A 22 1.70 1.05 8.81
C GLU A 22 2.07 2.52 9.08
N ILE A 23 1.76 3.42 8.15
CA ILE A 23 2.01 4.86 8.31
C ILE A 23 1.24 5.40 9.50
N GLN A 24 -0.04 5.04 9.63
CA GLN A 24 -0.88 5.48 10.74
C GLN A 24 -0.34 4.97 12.08
N ARG A 25 0.10 3.71 12.17
CA ARG A 25 0.71 3.13 13.38
C ARG A 25 1.98 3.85 13.80
N ASN A 26 2.76 4.37 12.85
CA ASN A 26 4.03 5.04 13.10
C ASN A 26 3.94 6.57 13.05
N ARG A 27 2.73 7.15 13.02
CA ARG A 27 2.52 8.60 12.82
C ARG A 27 3.30 9.47 13.83
N ASP A 28 3.33 9.07 15.10
CA ASP A 28 4.02 9.83 16.13
C ASP A 28 5.54 9.78 15.99
N LEU A 29 6.08 8.62 15.58
CA LEU A 29 7.51 8.45 15.27
C LEU A 29 7.90 9.28 14.04
N LEU A 30 7.06 9.29 13.01
CA LEU A 30 7.29 10.13 11.83
C LEU A 30 7.30 11.62 12.22
N SER A 31 6.33 12.04 13.02
CA SER A 31 6.22 13.41 13.54
C SER A 31 7.43 13.81 14.39
N SER A 32 7.93 12.93 15.28
CA SER A 32 9.10 13.21 16.13
C SER A 32 10.39 13.46 15.33
N HIS A 33 10.46 12.89 14.12
CA HIS A 33 11.53 13.14 13.15
C HIS A 33 11.20 14.23 12.12
N SER A 34 10.15 15.02 12.35
CA SER A 34 9.67 16.07 11.44
C SER A 34 9.33 15.57 10.03
N VAL A 35 8.93 14.30 9.89
CA VAL A 35 8.50 13.70 8.64
C VAL A 35 7.02 14.01 8.41
N HIS A 36 6.71 14.65 7.29
CA HIS A 36 5.35 14.97 6.88
C HIS A 36 4.87 13.92 5.90
N VAL A 37 3.65 13.40 6.07
CA VAL A 37 3.06 12.46 5.11
C VAL A 37 1.90 13.13 4.41
N GLU A 38 1.93 13.11 3.09
CA GLU A 38 0.88 13.63 2.21
C GLU A 38 0.27 12.44 1.46
N PHE A 39 -1.03 12.20 1.67
CA PHE A 39 -1.74 11.12 0.99
C PHE A 39 -2.38 11.65 -0.29
N HIS A 40 -2.11 10.97 -1.40
CA HIS A 40 -2.60 11.28 -2.73
C HIS A 40 -3.52 10.16 -3.21
N PRO A 41 -4.85 10.31 -3.11
CA PRO A 41 -5.78 9.33 -3.67
C PRO A 41 -5.61 9.24 -5.19
N VAL A 42 -5.47 8.02 -5.70
CA VAL A 42 -5.31 7.77 -7.14
C VAL A 42 -6.25 6.67 -7.61
N LEU A 43 -6.51 6.66 -8.93
CA LEU A 43 -7.19 5.57 -9.61
C LEU A 43 -6.16 4.64 -10.25
N LEU A 44 -5.83 3.55 -9.55
CA LEU A 44 -4.87 2.52 -9.97
C LEU A 44 -5.26 1.87 -11.30
N GLY A 45 -6.56 1.71 -11.57
CA GLY A 45 -7.05 1.25 -12.87
C GLY A 45 -6.57 2.14 -14.02
N GLY A 46 -6.63 3.46 -13.85
CA GLY A 46 -6.13 4.44 -14.82
C GLY A 46 -4.61 4.39 -14.95
N ILE A 47 -3.88 4.22 -13.83
CA ILE A 47 -2.42 4.09 -13.84
C ILE A 47 -1.99 2.82 -14.60
N ASN A 48 -2.66 1.68 -14.37
CA ASN A 48 -2.35 0.43 -15.07
C ASN A 48 -2.53 0.57 -16.58
N VAL A 49 -3.66 1.16 -17.01
CA VAL A 49 -3.92 1.42 -18.44
C VAL A 49 -2.89 2.38 -19.02
N GLY A 50 -2.65 3.52 -18.36
CA GLY A 50 -1.75 4.56 -18.86
C GLY A 50 -0.27 4.15 -18.92
N SER A 51 0.15 3.21 -18.07
CA SER A 51 1.53 2.67 -18.07
C SER A 51 1.72 1.43 -18.96
N GLY A 52 0.64 0.88 -19.54
CA GLY A 52 0.69 -0.41 -20.24
C GLY A 52 0.95 -1.61 -19.32
N ASN A 53 0.81 -1.44 -18.01
CA ASN A 53 1.00 -2.51 -17.03
C ASN A 53 -0.22 -3.43 -16.96
N LYS A 54 -0.01 -4.68 -16.56
CA LYS A 54 -1.08 -5.63 -16.27
C LYS A 54 -1.11 -5.93 -14.78
N PRO A 55 -2.29 -6.01 -14.16
CA PRO A 55 -2.37 -6.36 -12.76
C PRO A 55 -1.75 -7.75 -12.46
N PRO A 56 -1.13 -7.95 -11.29
CA PRO A 56 -0.34 -9.15 -11.00
C PRO A 56 -1.15 -10.45 -11.05
N TRP A 57 -2.44 -10.41 -10.68
CA TRP A 57 -3.33 -11.58 -10.71
C TRP A 57 -3.65 -12.08 -12.13
N THR A 58 -3.34 -11.30 -13.17
CA THR A 58 -3.51 -11.75 -14.57
C THR A 58 -2.49 -12.82 -14.98
N ASN A 59 -1.39 -12.97 -14.22
CA ASN A 59 -0.46 -14.08 -14.36
C ASN A 59 -0.83 -15.18 -13.34
N PRO A 60 -1.12 -16.42 -13.78
CA PRO A 60 -1.58 -17.48 -12.87
C PRO A 60 -0.62 -17.81 -11.73
N VAL A 61 0.69 -17.80 -11.97
CA VAL A 61 1.70 -18.12 -10.94
C VAL A 61 1.77 -17.00 -9.90
N LYS A 62 1.68 -15.74 -10.35
CA LYS A 62 1.61 -14.59 -9.42
C LYS A 62 0.29 -14.59 -8.65
N ALA A 63 -0.83 -14.92 -9.28
CA ALA A 63 -2.12 -15.03 -8.61
C ALA A 63 -2.09 -16.06 -7.47
N ALA A 64 -1.52 -17.25 -7.72
CA ALA A 64 -1.34 -18.27 -6.69
C ALA A 64 -0.41 -17.78 -5.57
N TYR A 65 0.67 -17.08 -5.91
CA TYR A 65 1.60 -16.53 -4.92
C TYR A 65 0.95 -15.46 -4.03
N LEU A 66 0.10 -14.59 -4.58
CA LEU A 66 -0.53 -13.48 -3.85
C LEU A 66 -1.33 -13.94 -2.64
N VAL A 67 -1.87 -15.16 -2.64
CA VAL A 67 -2.58 -15.73 -1.47
C VAL A 67 -1.63 -15.89 -0.28
N PHE A 68 -0.45 -16.47 -0.50
CA PHE A 68 0.56 -16.64 0.55
C PHE A 68 1.14 -15.31 0.99
N ASP A 69 1.35 -14.39 0.04
CA ASP A 69 1.88 -13.07 0.32
C ASP A 69 0.91 -12.23 1.16
N ALA A 70 -0.38 -12.25 0.83
CA ALA A 70 -1.41 -11.58 1.60
C ALA A 70 -1.43 -12.07 3.05
N GLN A 71 -1.40 -13.39 3.28
CA GLN A 71 -1.34 -13.96 4.64
C GLN A 71 -0.11 -13.49 5.43
N ARG A 72 1.06 -13.42 4.79
CA ARG A 72 2.29 -12.96 5.45
C ARG A 72 2.27 -11.46 5.72
N ALA A 73 1.74 -10.68 4.78
CA ALA A 73 1.65 -9.24 4.91
C ALA A 73 0.71 -8.83 6.06
N THR A 74 -0.36 -9.60 6.28
CA THR A 74 -1.35 -9.34 7.33
C THR A 74 -0.92 -9.84 8.69
N ALA A 75 0.02 -10.80 8.75
CA ALA A 75 0.59 -11.29 10.01
C ALA A 75 1.23 -10.17 10.86
N ARG A 76 1.61 -9.04 10.26
CA ARG A 76 2.12 -7.83 10.96
C ARG A 76 1.03 -6.99 11.61
N PHE A 77 -0.24 -7.31 11.34
CA PHE A 77 -1.44 -6.63 11.80
C PHE A 77 -2.41 -7.67 12.43
N PRO A 78 -2.12 -8.17 13.64
CA PRO A 78 -2.83 -9.32 14.23
C PRO A 78 -4.33 -9.12 14.47
N ASN A 79 -4.80 -7.87 14.50
CA ASN A 79 -6.22 -7.52 14.70
C ASN A 79 -6.93 -7.13 13.39
N LEU A 80 -6.28 -7.31 12.24
CA LEU A 80 -6.82 -6.91 10.95
C LEU A 80 -7.81 -7.98 10.45
N VAL A 81 -9.06 -7.58 10.26
CA VAL A 81 -10.10 -8.39 9.61
C VAL A 81 -10.21 -7.91 8.16
N ILE A 82 -10.14 -8.84 7.21
CA ILE A 82 -10.09 -8.59 5.75
C ILE A 82 -11.20 -9.38 5.08
#